data_AF-A0A9E4F0P9-F1
#
_entry.id   AF-A0A9E4F0P9-F1
#
_cell.length_a   1.000
_cell.length_b   1.000
_cell.length_c   1.000
_cell.angle_alpha   90.00
_cell.angle_beta   90.00
_cell.angle_gamma   90.00
#
_symmetry.space_group_name_H-M   'P 1'
#
loop_
_entity.id
_entity.type
_entity.pdbx_description
1 polymer ?
#
loop_
_entity_poly.entity_id
_entity_poly.type
_entity_poly.pdbx_seq_one_letter_code
_entity_poly.pdbx_strand_id
1 'polypeptide(L)'
;MKRKKQTPEDRPLSENILKAMRPASEVVPEIVAAHARGELAGNAPRRFRGPQKMPTKVQTTIRLDADVVAHFKEGGKGWQSRINTALRETAFGNNAE
;
A
#
# COMPACT_ATOMS: atom_id res chain seq x y z
N MET A 1 29.71 -23.74 26.55
CA MET A 1 29.42 -22.46 25.87
C MET A 1 29.36 -21.34 26.89
N LYS A 2 30.19 -20.29 26.78
CA LYS A 2 30.15 -19.12 27.68
C LYS A 2 28.96 -18.23 27.29
N ARG A 3 28.04 -17.93 28.22
CA ARG A 3 26.99 -16.92 27.99
C ARG A 3 27.66 -15.57 27.73
N LYS A 4 27.47 -14.97 26.55
CA LYS A 4 27.92 -13.58 26.29
C LYS A 4 27.25 -12.69 27.35
N LYS A 5 28.04 -11.94 28.12
CA LYS A 5 27.51 -10.93 29.03
C LYS A 5 26.76 -9.90 28.18
N GLN A 6 25.51 -9.63 28.52
CA GLN A 6 24.68 -8.70 27.79
C GLN A 6 25.21 -7.28 28.03
N THR A 7 25.62 -6.60 26.96
CA THR A 7 26.09 -5.22 26.98
C THR A 7 24.90 -4.28 27.23
N PRO A 8 25.08 -3.08 27.82
CA PRO A 8 23.97 -2.16 28.09
C PRO A 8 23.12 -1.81 26.85
N GLU A 9 23.74 -1.77 25.67
CA GLU A 9 23.12 -1.52 24.37
C GLU A 9 22.27 -2.69 23.84
N ASP A 10 22.49 -3.92 24.32
CA ASP A 10 21.82 -5.14 23.85
C ASP A 10 20.65 -5.55 24.78
N ARG A 11 20.20 -4.65 25.65
CA ARG A 11 19.09 -4.93 26.56
C ARG A 11 17.78 -4.95 25.77
N PRO A 12 16.95 -6.00 25.92
CA PRO A 12 15.64 -6.01 25.29
C PRO A 12 14.78 -4.88 25.82
N LEU A 13 13.91 -4.36 24.97
CA LEU A 13 12.93 -3.34 25.34
C LEU A 13 11.97 -3.93 26.37
N SER A 14 12.18 -3.60 27.65
CA SER A 14 11.36 -4.10 28.75
C SER A 14 10.02 -3.37 28.84
N GLU A 15 9.05 -4.00 29.49
CA GLU A 15 7.69 -3.49 29.65
C GLU A 15 7.65 -2.15 30.42
N ASN A 16 8.55 -2.00 31.39
CA ASN A 16 8.73 -0.74 32.11
C ASN A 16 9.27 0.38 31.20
N ILE A 17 10.16 0.06 30.26
CA ILE A 17 10.68 1.03 29.28
C ILE A 17 9.56 1.43 28.31
N LEU A 18 8.79 0.46 27.80
CA LEU A 18 7.64 0.71 26.93
C LEU A 18 6.63 1.66 27.59
N LYS A 19 6.31 1.45 28.87
CA LYS A 19 5.37 2.29 29.61
C LYS A 19 5.89 3.72 29.82
N ALA A 20 7.20 3.90 29.89
CA ALA A 20 7.83 5.21 30.08
C ALA A 20 8.03 6.00 28.78
N MET A 21 7.90 5.36 27.61
CA MET A 21 8.04 6.03 26.32
C MET A 21 6.90 7.02 26.09
N ARG A 22 7.25 8.20 25.57
CA ARG A 22 6.31 9.26 25.19
C ARG A 22 6.22 9.38 23.68
N PRO A 23 5.03 9.69 23.11
CA PRO A 23 4.88 9.82 21.67
C PRO A 23 5.67 11.02 21.14
N ALA A 24 6.19 10.89 19.92
CA ALA A 24 6.97 11.94 19.27
C ALA A 24 6.18 13.25 19.11
N SER A 25 4.85 13.16 18.95
CA SER A 25 3.96 14.33 18.86
C SER A 25 3.94 15.18 20.13
N GLU A 26 4.26 14.61 21.29
CA GLU A 26 4.35 15.34 22.55
C GLU A 26 5.75 15.89 22.83
N VAL A 27 6.80 15.15 22.44
CA VAL A 27 8.19 15.50 22.80
C VAL A 27 8.83 16.40 21.74
N VAL A 28 8.47 16.22 20.47
CA VAL A 28 9.02 16.99 19.34
C VAL A 28 7.91 17.39 18.35
N PRO A 29 6.97 18.27 18.75
CA PRO A 29 5.82 18.62 17.91
C PRO A 29 6.20 19.23 16.55
N GLU A 30 7.27 20.02 16.50
CA GLU A 30 7.74 20.70 15.30
C GLU A 30 8.19 19.72 14.21
N ILE A 31 8.95 18.68 14.59
CA ILE A 31 9.42 17.65 13.65
C ILE A 31 8.25 16.83 13.12
N VAL A 32 7.27 16.50 13.99
CA VAL A 32 6.06 15.78 13.58
C VAL A 32 5.22 16.62 12.62
N ALA A 33 5.11 17.92 12.87
CA ALA A 33 4.40 18.83 11.98
C ALA A 33 5.12 18.99 10.63
N ALA A 34 6.44 19.13 10.62
CA ALA A 34 7.25 19.14 9.40
C ALA A 34 7.17 17.83 8.62
N HIS A 35 7.12 16.68 9.32
CA HIS A 35 6.86 15.38 8.69
C HIS A 35 5.48 15.34 8.03
N ALA A 36 4.42 15.77 8.73
CA ALA A 36 3.06 15.79 8.19
C ALA A 36 2.93 16.70 6.96
N ARG A 37 3.69 17.82 6.91
CA ARG A 37 3.76 18.73 5.76
C ARG A 37 4.67 18.25 4.62
N GLY A 38 5.41 17.16 4.80
CA GLY A 38 6.32 16.61 3.78
C GLY A 38 7.64 17.37 3.63
N GLU A 39 8.04 18.14 4.65
CA GLU A 39 9.20 19.04 4.61
C GLU A 39 10.53 18.33 4.98
N LEU A 40 10.46 17.11 5.52
CA LEU A 40 11.65 16.33 5.89
C LEU A 40 12.27 15.61 4.68
N ALA A 41 13.60 15.51 4.64
CA ALA A 41 14.33 14.80 3.60
C ALA A 41 13.88 13.32 3.51
N GLY A 42 13.52 12.85 2.31
CA GLY A 42 12.93 11.53 2.08
C GLY A 42 11.40 11.46 2.19
N ASN A 43 10.77 12.59 2.51
CA ASN A 43 9.32 12.77 2.58
C ASN A 43 8.77 13.65 1.44
N ALA A 44 9.54 13.84 0.35
CA ALA A 44 8.97 14.16 -0.95
C ALA A 44 7.74 13.27 -1.11
N PRO A 45 6.54 13.80 -1.40
CA PRO A 45 5.28 13.09 -1.23
C PRO A 45 5.37 11.77 -1.95
N ARG A 46 5.75 10.71 -1.20
CA ARG A 46 5.61 9.34 -1.65
C ARG A 46 4.14 9.32 -1.90
N ARG A 47 3.74 9.14 -3.17
CA ARG A 47 2.35 9.06 -3.59
C ARG A 47 1.70 8.00 -2.71
N PHE A 48 1.22 8.42 -1.55
CA PHE A 48 0.62 7.56 -0.58
C PHE A 48 -0.67 7.23 -1.29
N ARG A 49 -0.81 5.98 -1.74
CA ARG A 49 -2.10 5.54 -2.23
C ARG A 49 -3.04 5.82 -1.07
N GLY A 50 -3.98 6.74 -1.27
CA GLY A 50 -4.99 7.03 -0.27
C GLY A 50 -5.69 5.75 0.16
N PRO A 51 -6.47 5.78 1.25
CA PRO A 51 -7.28 4.64 1.67
C PRO A 51 -7.97 4.03 0.46
N GLN A 52 -7.90 2.70 0.28
CA GLN A 52 -8.46 2.01 -0.88
C GLN A 52 -9.96 2.35 -1.01
N LYS A 53 -10.31 3.29 -1.89
CA LYS A 53 -11.64 3.92 -1.92
C LYS A 53 -12.74 3.07 -2.61
N MET A 54 -12.42 1.91 -3.17
CA MET A 54 -13.37 1.12 -3.98
C MET A 54 -13.23 -0.38 -3.71
N PRO A 55 -14.31 -1.18 -3.87
CA PRO A 55 -14.26 -2.62 -3.66
C PRO A 55 -13.18 -3.25 -4.54
N THR A 56 -12.37 -4.09 -3.89
CA THR A 56 -11.24 -4.79 -4.50
C THR A 56 -11.75 -5.69 -5.61
N LYS A 57 -11.18 -5.55 -6.81
CA LYS A 57 -11.42 -6.50 -7.92
C LYS A 57 -11.29 -7.93 -7.37
N VAL A 58 -12.29 -8.77 -7.62
CA VAL A 58 -12.24 -10.18 -7.22
C VAL A 58 -11.34 -10.91 -8.23
N GLN A 59 -10.28 -11.54 -7.73
CA GLN A 59 -9.44 -12.39 -8.58
C GLN A 59 -10.17 -13.72 -8.81
N THR A 60 -10.57 -13.96 -10.06
CA THR A 60 -11.24 -15.19 -10.49
C THR A 60 -10.50 -15.80 -11.67
N THR A 61 -10.41 -17.13 -11.71
CA THR A 61 -9.87 -17.86 -12.86
C THR A 61 -11.02 -18.21 -13.82
N ILE A 62 -11.01 -17.61 -15.00
CA ILE A 62 -11.94 -17.93 -16.10
C ILE A 62 -11.15 -18.36 -17.34
N ARG A 63 -11.77 -19.16 -18.20
CA ARG A 63 -11.23 -19.48 -19.53
C ARG A 63 -11.85 -18.55 -20.56
N LEU A 64 -11.01 -17.99 -21.42
CA LEU A 64 -11.37 -17.14 -22.55
C LEU A 64 -10.73 -17.72 -23.80
N ASP A 65 -11.34 -17.45 -24.95
CA ASP A 65 -10.80 -17.88 -26.23
C ASP A 65 -9.43 -17.24 -26.50
N ALA A 66 -8.57 -17.98 -27.22
CA ALA A 66 -7.18 -17.61 -27.41
C ALA A 66 -7.01 -16.32 -28.23
N ASP A 67 -7.89 -16.13 -29.22
CA ASP A 67 -7.96 -14.94 -30.07
C ASP A 67 -8.37 -13.68 -29.29
N VAL A 68 -9.34 -13.80 -28.37
CA VAL A 68 -9.74 -12.71 -27.47
C VAL A 68 -8.56 -12.28 -26.61
N VAL A 69 -7.85 -13.22 -26.00
CA VAL A 69 -6.68 -12.92 -25.16
C VAL A 69 -5.55 -12.29 -25.99
N ALA A 70 -5.30 -12.79 -27.20
CA ALA A 70 -4.30 -12.25 -28.11
C ALA A 70 -4.61 -10.79 -28.47
N HIS A 71 -5.84 -10.51 -28.90
CA HIS A 71 -6.31 -9.18 -29.28
C HIS A 71 -6.06 -8.14 -28.17
N PHE A 72 -6.43 -8.45 -26.92
CA PHE A 72 -6.20 -7.50 -25.83
C PHE A 72 -4.71 -7.34 -25.50
N LYS A 73 -3.94 -8.44 -25.49
CA LYS A 73 -2.50 -8.42 -25.16
C LYS A 73 -1.66 -7.66 -26.18
N GLU A 74 -2.04 -7.63 -27.45
CA GLU A 74 -1.35 -6.86 -28.51
C GLU A 74 -1.21 -5.38 -28.14
N GLY A 75 -2.22 -4.78 -27.50
CA GLY A 75 -2.14 -3.40 -27.03
C GLY A 75 -1.28 -3.18 -25.77
N GLY A 76 -0.55 -4.19 -25.30
CA GLY A 76 0.46 -4.07 -24.25
C GLY A 76 -0.10 -3.77 -22.85
N LYS A 77 0.65 -2.95 -22.09
CA LYS A 77 0.37 -2.65 -20.68
C LYS A 77 -1.08 -2.17 -20.50
N GLY A 78 -1.79 -2.76 -19.54
CA GLY A 78 -3.18 -2.40 -19.25
C GLY A 78 -4.23 -3.19 -20.02
N TRP A 79 -3.85 -4.22 -20.79
CA TRP A 79 -4.80 -5.10 -21.48
C TRP A 79 -5.85 -5.73 -20.54
N GLN A 80 -5.47 -6.10 -19.31
CA GLN A 80 -6.41 -6.61 -18.29
C GLN A 80 -7.47 -5.58 -17.88
N SER A 81 -7.11 -4.30 -17.83
CA SER A 81 -8.08 -3.24 -17.56
C SER A 81 -9.03 -3.06 -18.74
N ARG A 82 -8.51 -3.12 -19.97
CA ARG A 82 -9.32 -2.99 -21.21
C ARG A 82 -10.34 -4.12 -21.34
N ILE A 83 -9.92 -5.38 -21.15
CA ILE A 83 -10.87 -6.51 -21.20
C ILE A 83 -11.92 -6.43 -20.09
N ASN A 84 -11.54 -5.99 -18.89
CA ASN A 84 -12.48 -5.77 -17.80
C ASN A 84 -13.50 -4.65 -18.12
N THR A 85 -13.07 -3.57 -18.78
CA THR A 85 -13.99 -2.51 -19.23
C THR A 85 -14.97 -3.04 -20.26
N ALA A 86 -14.51 -3.76 -21.28
CA ALA A 86 -15.39 -4.37 -22.29
C ALA A 86 -16.41 -5.35 -21.67
N LEU A 87 -15.98 -6.16 -20.70
CA LEU A 87 -16.88 -7.04 -19.94
C LEU A 87 -17.92 -6.25 -19.13
N ARG A 88 -17.56 -5.08 -18.58
CA ARG A 88 -18.51 -4.25 -17.84
C ARG A 88 -19.50 -3.55 -18.77
N GLU A 89 -19.04 -3.04 -19.90
CA GLU A 89 -19.90 -2.40 -20.90
C GLU A 89 -20.93 -3.40 -21.46
N THR A 90 -20.50 -4.63 -21.72
CA THR A 90 -21.39 -5.70 -22.21
C THR A 90 -22.33 -6.22 -21.13
N ALA A 91 -21.85 -6.44 -19.90
CA ALA A 91 -22.67 -7.00 -18.82
C ALA A 91 -23.60 -5.98 -18.15
N PHE A 92 -23.23 -4.68 -18.13
CA PHE A 92 -23.94 -3.62 -17.38
C PHE A 92 -24.36 -2.43 -18.25
N GLY A 93 -24.27 -2.53 -19.58
CA GLY A 93 -24.47 -1.42 -20.53
C GLY A 93 -25.54 -0.40 -20.13
N ASN A 94 -25.17 0.88 -20.15
CA ASN A 94 -26.03 2.06 -19.90
C ASN A 94 -26.75 2.16 -18.53
N ASN A 95 -26.20 1.63 -17.43
CA ASN A 95 -26.73 1.91 -16.08
C ASN A 95 -25.68 2.48 -15.12
N ALA A 96 -25.05 3.60 -15.51
CA ALA A 96 -24.21 4.38 -14.61
C ALA A 96 -24.41 5.89 -14.88
N GLU A 97 -25.52 6.43 -14.38
CA GLU A 97 -25.55 7.80 -13.86
C GLU A 97 -24.81 7.86 -12.52
#